data_AF-A0A944W2T6-F1
#
_entry.id   AF-A0A944W2T6-F1
#
_cell.length_a   1.000
_cell.length_b   1.000
_cell.length_c   1.000
_cell.angle_alpha   90.00
_cell.angle_beta   90.00
_cell.angle_gamma   90.00
#
_symmetry.space_group_name_H-M   'P 1'
#
loop_
_entity.id
_entity.type
_entity.pdbx_description
1 polymer ?
#
loop_
_entity_poly.entity_id
_entity_poly.type
_entity_poly.pdbx_seq_one_letter_code
_entity_poly.pdbx_strand_id
1 'polypeptide(L)'
;MPPHPGSDAISEGQLLDVLDEALQARIIEELSDGIGHYQFTHALMQETLTSELSLTRRVRLHAQIAETLENLYGDRTEAHASELAYHFTEAEAVLGPEKVLQYTVVAGEQAMEASGPEEALDHFERAETTMGRAETLLAGRIWFGLGITGAAVFGPTRAQKSWDYLVRAFD
;
A
#
# COMPACT_ATOMS: atom_id res chain seq x y z
N MET A 1 -9.97 19.61 -20.74
CA MET A 1 -9.14 19.52 -19.53
C MET A 1 -7.85 20.27 -19.82
N PRO A 2 -7.51 21.36 -19.14
CA PRO A 2 -6.25 22.05 -19.36
C PRO A 2 -5.09 21.17 -18.84
N PRO A 3 -3.91 21.21 -19.48
CA PRO A 3 -2.75 20.44 -19.06
C PRO A 3 -2.24 20.91 -17.68
N HIS A 4 -1.96 19.96 -16.79
CA HIS A 4 -1.28 20.22 -15.51
C HIS A 4 0.14 20.74 -15.77
N PRO A 5 0.54 21.91 -15.23
CA PRO A 5 1.91 22.37 -15.30
C PRO A 5 2.71 21.72 -14.15
N GLY A 6 3.59 20.76 -14.46
CA GLY A 6 4.43 20.13 -13.43
C GLY A 6 5.21 18.86 -13.79
N SER A 7 5.39 18.51 -15.06
CA SER A 7 6.32 17.44 -15.46
C SER A 7 7.02 17.86 -16.74
N ASP A 8 8.33 18.05 -16.69
CA ASP A 8 9.12 17.79 -17.89
C ASP A 8 8.94 16.30 -18.17
N ALA A 9 7.99 15.99 -19.07
CA ALA A 9 7.74 14.62 -19.48
C ALA A 9 9.00 14.16 -20.22
N ILE A 10 9.83 13.38 -19.53
CA ILE A 10 10.93 12.65 -20.16
C ILE A 10 10.33 11.80 -21.26
N SER A 11 10.88 11.95 -22.48
CA SER A 11 10.48 11.08 -23.58
C SER A 11 10.85 9.63 -23.27
N GLU A 12 10.20 8.69 -23.94
CA GLU A 12 10.50 7.26 -23.79
C GLU A 12 11.99 6.96 -24.01
N GLY A 13 12.61 7.56 -25.02
CA GLY A 13 14.06 7.41 -25.26
C GLY A 13 14.91 7.93 -24.11
N GLN A 14 14.58 9.09 -23.54
CA GLN A 14 15.31 9.64 -22.38
C GLN A 14 15.11 8.78 -21.12
N LEU A 15 13.93 8.19 -20.95
CA LEU A 15 13.68 7.26 -19.85
C LEU A 15 14.57 6.02 -19.98
N LEU A 16 14.62 5.43 -21.19
CA LEU A 16 15.47 4.27 -21.47
C LEU A 16 16.96 4.59 -21.25
N ASP A 17 17.43 5.77 -21.67
CA ASP A 17 18.81 6.20 -21.44
C ASP A 17 19.15 6.27 -19.93
N VAL A 18 18.24 6.76 -19.10
CA VAL A 18 18.42 6.84 -17.63
C VAL A 18 18.36 5.45 -16.98
N LEU A 19 17.50 4.56 -17.46
CA LEU A 19 17.45 3.17 -17.00
C LEU A 19 18.74 2.42 -17.36
N ASP A 20 19.26 2.60 -18.56
CA ASP A 20 20.54 2.03 -19.00
C ASP A 20 21.72 2.53 -18.14
N GLU A 21 21.74 3.82 -17.79
CA GLU A 21 22.72 4.37 -16.85
C GLU A 21 22.61 3.70 -15.47
N ALA A 22 21.40 3.54 -14.94
CA ALA A 22 21.15 2.90 -13.65
C ALA A 22 21.52 1.40 -13.64
N LEU A 23 21.30 0.69 -14.76
CA LEU A 23 21.73 -0.70 -14.96
C LEU A 23 23.26 -0.81 -14.97
N GLN A 24 23.93 0.08 -15.72
CA GLN A 24 25.41 0.11 -15.77
C GLN A 24 26.01 0.41 -14.40
N ALA A 25 25.38 1.30 -13.64
CA ALA A 25 25.76 1.62 -12.26
C ALA A 25 25.36 0.53 -11.24
N ARG A 26 24.63 -0.51 -11.65
CA ARG A 26 24.08 -1.59 -10.81
C ARG A 26 23.19 -1.10 -9.67
N ILE A 27 22.51 0.01 -9.88
CA ILE A 27 21.50 0.53 -8.95
C ILE A 27 20.21 -0.30 -9.09
N ILE A 28 19.89 -0.66 -10.33
CA ILE A 28 18.78 -1.54 -10.68
C ILE A 28 19.27 -2.76 -11.47
N GLU A 29 18.45 -3.79 -11.52
CA GLU A 29 18.61 -4.97 -12.36
C GLU A 29 17.30 -5.27 -13.11
N GLU A 30 17.43 -5.91 -14.27
CA GLU A 30 16.28 -6.35 -15.07
C GLU A 30 15.79 -7.73 -14.58
N LEU A 31 14.48 -7.86 -14.43
CA LEU A 31 13.84 -9.09 -14.00
C LEU A 31 13.59 -10.01 -15.19
N SER A 32 13.85 -11.30 -15.00
CA SER A 32 13.67 -12.31 -16.06
C SER A 32 12.20 -12.69 -16.33
N ASP A 33 11.25 -12.15 -15.56
CA ASP A 33 9.84 -12.49 -15.64
C ASP A 33 9.03 -11.62 -16.63
N GLY A 34 9.64 -10.56 -17.17
CA GLY A 34 9.00 -9.67 -18.14
C GLY A 34 9.95 -8.64 -18.74
N ILE A 35 9.69 -8.26 -19.98
CA ILE A 35 10.44 -7.18 -20.65
C ILE A 35 10.08 -5.84 -19.99
N GLY A 36 11.10 -5.06 -19.63
CA GLY A 36 10.90 -3.74 -19.00
C GLY A 36 10.54 -3.82 -17.52
N HIS A 37 10.72 -4.98 -16.89
CA HIS A 37 10.61 -5.12 -15.44
C HIS A 37 11.97 -4.89 -14.79
N TYR A 38 12.02 -3.97 -13.83
CA TYR A 38 13.23 -3.61 -13.13
C TYR A 38 13.00 -3.63 -11.62
N GLN A 39 14.04 -3.98 -10.87
CA GLN A 39 14.04 -3.83 -9.42
C GLN A 39 15.36 -3.20 -8.95
N PHE A 40 15.36 -2.65 -7.73
CA PHE A 40 16.61 -2.25 -7.10
C PHE A 40 17.45 -3.48 -6.77
N THR A 41 18.75 -3.42 -7.05
CA THR A 41 19.68 -4.50 -6.72
C THR A 41 19.73 -4.78 -5.22
N HIS A 42 19.56 -3.73 -4.40
CA HIS A 42 19.59 -3.81 -2.94
C HIS A 42 18.54 -2.91 -2.30
N ALA A 43 17.83 -3.43 -1.29
CA ALA A 43 16.82 -2.69 -0.53
C ALA A 43 17.37 -1.38 0.10
N LEU A 44 18.62 -1.38 0.56
CA LEU A 44 19.25 -0.18 1.15
C LEU A 44 19.44 0.96 0.12
N MET A 45 19.66 0.63 -1.16
CA MET A 45 19.73 1.65 -2.22
C MET A 45 18.37 2.31 -2.43
N GLN A 46 17.31 1.49 -2.51
CA GLN A 46 15.94 1.99 -2.59
C GLN A 46 15.62 2.90 -1.40
N GLU A 47 15.95 2.47 -0.18
CA GLU A 47 15.74 3.25 1.04
C GLU A 47 16.49 4.59 0.98
N THR A 48 17.78 4.55 0.62
CA THR A 48 18.62 5.75 0.54
C THR A 48 18.07 6.74 -0.49
N LEU A 49 17.83 6.31 -1.72
CA LEU A 49 17.32 7.16 -2.80
C LEU A 49 15.92 7.70 -2.49
N THR A 50 15.06 6.89 -1.87
CA THR A 50 13.72 7.32 -1.46
C THR A 50 13.78 8.33 -0.31
N SER A 51 14.76 8.20 0.60
CA SER A 51 14.96 9.13 1.72
C SER A 51 15.47 10.51 1.29
N GLU A 52 16.15 10.60 0.15
CA GLU A 52 16.61 11.87 -0.43
C GLU A 52 15.46 12.69 -1.04
N LEU A 53 14.32 12.05 -1.32
CA LEU A 53 13.12 12.75 -1.76
C LEU A 53 12.51 13.55 -0.62
N SER A 54 12.11 14.79 -0.90
CA SER A 54 11.28 15.54 0.03
C SER A 54 9.96 14.80 0.27
N LEU A 55 9.39 14.95 1.48
CA LEU A 55 8.10 14.35 1.83
C LEU A 55 7.03 14.64 0.77
N THR A 56 6.93 15.89 0.32
CA THR A 56 5.98 16.30 -0.73
C THR A 56 6.18 15.53 -2.04
N ARG A 57 7.43 15.30 -2.45
CA ARG A 57 7.73 14.57 -3.69
C ARG A 57 7.41 13.09 -3.55
N ARG A 58 7.76 12.48 -2.41
CA ARG A 58 7.48 11.07 -2.12
C ARG A 58 5.97 10.79 -2.10
N VAL A 59 5.19 11.59 -1.37
CA VAL A 59 3.72 11.45 -1.31
C VAL A 59 3.08 11.59 -2.70
N ARG A 60 3.53 12.56 -3.51
CA ARG A 60 3.01 12.73 -4.88
C ARG A 60 3.39 11.58 -5.82
N LEU A 61 4.59 11.03 -5.69
CA LEU A 61 5.01 9.84 -6.45
C LEU A 61 4.16 8.63 -6.06
N HIS A 62 3.94 8.38 -4.77
CA HIS A 62 3.04 7.31 -4.33
C HIS A 62 1.61 7.49 -4.84
N ALA A 63 1.10 8.73 -4.87
CA ALA A 63 -0.21 9.01 -5.45
C ALA A 63 -0.28 8.63 -6.93
N GLN A 64 0.72 9.05 -7.72
CA GLN A 64 0.81 8.72 -9.14
C GLN A 64 0.95 7.21 -9.38
N ILE A 65 1.77 6.53 -8.57
CA ILE A 65 1.93 5.07 -8.65
C ILE A 65 0.61 4.37 -8.32
N ALA A 66 -0.05 4.75 -7.21
CA ALA A 66 -1.32 4.16 -6.78
C ALA A 66 -2.39 4.25 -7.86
N GLU A 67 -2.61 5.45 -8.42
CA GLU A 67 -3.59 5.66 -9.49
C GLU A 67 -3.20 4.92 -10.77
N THR A 68 -1.92 4.86 -11.12
CA THR A 68 -1.45 4.15 -12.33
C THR A 68 -1.66 2.65 -12.19
N LEU A 69 -1.26 2.07 -11.05
CA LEU A 69 -1.45 0.65 -10.75
C LEU A 69 -2.93 0.28 -10.66
N GLU A 70 -3.74 1.09 -9.99
CA GLU A 70 -5.18 0.86 -9.91
C GLU A 70 -5.81 0.79 -11.31
N ASN A 71 -5.46 1.74 -12.19
CA ASN A 71 -5.93 1.73 -13.58
C ASN A 71 -5.40 0.54 -14.39
N LEU A 72 -4.13 0.17 -14.20
CA LEU A 72 -3.48 -0.94 -14.90
C LEU A 72 -4.07 -2.30 -14.50
N TYR A 73 -4.34 -2.48 -13.21
CA TYR A 73 -4.91 -3.71 -12.67
C TYR A 73 -6.39 -3.86 -13.01
N GLY A 74 -7.15 -2.76 -13.02
CA GLY A 74 -8.58 -2.76 -13.36
C GLY A 74 -9.37 -3.76 -12.50
N ASP A 75 -10.02 -4.72 -13.14
CA ASP A 75 -10.81 -5.76 -12.47
C ASP A 75 -9.98 -6.68 -11.56
N ARG A 76 -8.65 -6.63 -11.65
CA ARG A 76 -7.72 -7.42 -10.82
C ARG A 76 -7.17 -6.66 -9.62
N THR A 77 -7.65 -5.44 -9.35
CA THR A 77 -7.20 -4.60 -8.23
C THR A 77 -7.25 -5.33 -6.89
N GLU A 78 -8.27 -6.15 -6.63
CA GLU A 78 -8.33 -6.94 -5.41
C GLU A 78 -7.16 -7.92 -5.27
N ALA A 79 -6.71 -8.56 -6.35
CA ALA A 79 -5.55 -9.48 -6.30
C ALA A 79 -4.22 -8.78 -5.95
N HIS A 80 -4.19 -7.45 -6.08
CA HIS A 80 -3.04 -6.59 -5.77
C HIS A 80 -3.35 -5.64 -4.58
N ALA A 81 -4.32 -5.99 -3.73
CA ALA A 81 -4.80 -5.11 -2.67
C ALA A 81 -3.69 -4.69 -1.68
N SER A 82 -2.75 -5.57 -1.33
CA SER A 82 -1.66 -5.22 -0.41
C SER A 82 -0.73 -4.13 -0.98
N GLU A 83 -0.38 -4.22 -2.26
CA GLU A 83 0.44 -3.21 -2.95
C GLU A 83 -0.30 -1.88 -3.10
N LEU A 84 -1.58 -1.93 -3.51
CA LEU A 84 -2.41 -0.73 -3.60
C LEU A 84 -2.60 -0.10 -2.21
N ALA A 85 -2.84 -0.89 -1.18
CA ALA A 85 -2.96 -0.42 0.20
C ALA A 85 -1.69 0.33 0.62
N TYR A 86 -0.50 -0.20 0.33
CA TYR A 86 0.76 0.47 0.62
C TYR A 86 0.85 1.85 -0.05
N HIS A 87 0.63 1.93 -1.37
CA HIS A 87 0.79 3.20 -2.09
C HIS A 87 -0.29 4.22 -1.76
N PHE A 88 -1.55 3.81 -1.62
CA PHE A 88 -2.61 4.73 -1.19
C PHE A 88 -2.35 5.24 0.23
N THR A 89 -1.82 4.40 1.12
CA THR A 89 -1.48 4.80 2.50
C THR A 89 -0.41 5.88 2.52
N GLU A 90 0.67 5.70 1.75
CA GLU A 90 1.73 6.71 1.64
C GLU A 90 1.24 8.00 0.95
N ALA A 91 0.14 7.92 0.20
CA ALA A 91 -0.50 9.02 -0.51
C ALA A 91 -1.72 9.63 0.22
N GLU A 92 -2.09 9.14 1.40
CA GLU A 92 -3.35 9.49 2.09
C GLU A 92 -3.54 11.01 2.24
N ALA A 93 -2.46 11.73 2.53
CA ALA A 93 -2.48 13.18 2.71
C ALA A 93 -2.92 13.97 1.46
N VAL A 94 -2.87 13.36 0.27
CA VAL A 94 -3.25 13.99 -1.01
C VAL A 94 -4.47 13.33 -1.64
N LEU A 95 -4.62 12.01 -1.51
CA LEU A 95 -5.70 11.24 -2.15
C LEU A 95 -6.90 10.98 -1.23
N GLY A 96 -6.77 11.20 0.07
CA GLY A 96 -7.81 10.92 1.06
C GLY A 96 -7.83 9.46 1.53
N PRO A 97 -8.69 9.16 2.53
CA PRO A 97 -8.70 7.87 3.22
C PRO A 97 -9.46 6.76 2.50
N GLU A 98 -10.31 7.08 1.51
CA GLU A 98 -11.30 6.13 0.98
C GLU A 98 -10.66 4.89 0.37
N LYS A 99 -9.62 5.07 -0.45
CA LYS A 99 -8.89 3.98 -1.10
C LYS A 99 -7.95 3.25 -0.15
N VAL A 100 -7.41 3.94 0.85
CA VAL A 100 -6.65 3.32 1.93
C VAL A 100 -7.55 2.32 2.67
N LEU A 101 -8.73 2.76 3.11
CA LEU A 101 -9.69 1.91 3.82
C LEU A 101 -10.16 0.73 2.95
N GLN A 102 -10.46 0.98 1.67
CA GLN A 102 -10.88 -0.08 0.75
C GLN A 102 -9.81 -1.18 0.63
N TYR A 103 -8.58 -0.80 0.28
CA TYR A 103 -7.55 -1.80 -0.03
C TYR A 103 -6.91 -2.42 1.21
N THR A 104 -6.79 -1.69 2.33
CA THR A 104 -6.31 -2.28 3.59
C THR A 104 -7.27 -3.34 4.13
N VAL A 105 -8.58 -3.14 4.03
CA VAL A 105 -9.56 -4.17 4.44
C VAL A 105 -9.46 -5.41 3.55
N VAL A 106 -9.41 -5.23 2.23
CA VAL A 106 -9.27 -6.37 1.29
C VAL A 106 -7.96 -7.11 1.51
N ALA A 107 -6.84 -6.40 1.67
CA ALA A 107 -5.54 -7.00 1.94
C ALA A 107 -5.52 -7.77 3.28
N GLY A 108 -6.14 -7.20 4.33
CA GLY A 108 -6.28 -7.88 5.61
C GLY A 108 -7.07 -9.18 5.51
N GLU A 109 -8.20 -9.17 4.80
CA GLU A 109 -9.01 -10.38 4.56
C GLU A 109 -8.24 -11.44 3.76
N GLN A 110 -7.52 -11.05 2.71
CA GLN A 110 -6.68 -11.96 1.93
C GLN A 110 -5.53 -12.55 2.75
N ALA A 111 -4.88 -11.73 3.60
CA ALA A 111 -3.81 -12.20 4.48
C ALA A 111 -4.35 -13.20 5.53
N MET A 112 -5.58 -13.01 6.03
CA MET A 112 -6.24 -14.00 6.88
C MET A 112 -6.43 -15.33 6.16
N GLU A 113 -6.90 -15.31 4.91
CA GLU A 113 -7.09 -16.52 4.09
C GLU A 113 -5.76 -17.23 3.79
N ALA A 114 -4.69 -16.45 3.54
CA ALA A 114 -3.35 -16.96 3.28
C ALA A 114 -2.59 -17.47 4.52
N SER A 115 -3.21 -17.43 5.72
CA SER A 115 -2.63 -17.82 7.02
C SER A 115 -1.57 -16.87 7.59
N GLY A 116 -1.60 -15.58 7.25
CA GLY A 116 -0.75 -14.53 7.81
C GLY A 116 -1.49 -13.65 8.83
N PRO A 117 -1.74 -14.10 10.08
CA PRO A 117 -2.50 -13.32 11.06
C PRO A 117 -1.79 -12.03 11.49
N GLU A 118 -0.45 -11.98 11.41
CA GLU A 118 0.35 -10.78 11.68
C GLU A 118 0.18 -9.74 10.57
N GLU A 119 0.34 -10.13 9.31
CA GLU A 119 0.12 -9.25 8.16
C GLU A 119 -1.33 -8.75 8.09
N ALA A 120 -2.29 -9.63 8.35
CA ALA A 120 -3.70 -9.26 8.42
C ALA A 120 -3.96 -8.22 9.52
N LEU A 121 -3.35 -8.40 10.70
CA LEU A 121 -3.46 -7.45 11.81
C LEU A 121 -2.90 -6.09 11.42
N ASP A 122 -1.72 -6.04 10.80
CA ASP A 122 -1.10 -4.79 10.34
C ASP A 122 -2.01 -4.02 9.37
N HIS A 123 -2.64 -4.73 8.44
CA HIS A 123 -3.62 -4.14 7.51
C HIS A 123 -4.85 -3.58 8.23
N PHE A 124 -5.45 -4.33 9.17
CA PHE A 124 -6.63 -3.84 9.89
C PHE A 124 -6.30 -2.72 10.89
N GLU A 125 -5.11 -2.72 11.52
CA GLU A 125 -4.67 -1.62 12.38
C GLU A 125 -4.41 -0.33 11.56
N ARG A 126 -3.93 -0.47 10.33
CA ARG A 126 -3.85 0.66 9.39
C ARG A 126 -5.24 1.19 9.07
N ALA A 127 -6.20 0.31 8.77
CA ALA A 127 -7.57 0.70 8.48
C ALA A 127 -8.22 1.42 9.68
N GLU A 128 -8.03 0.93 10.92
CA GLU A 128 -8.49 1.61 12.14
C GLU A 128 -7.91 3.02 12.26
N THR A 129 -6.60 3.16 12.04
CA THR A 129 -5.91 4.44 12.14
C THR A 129 -6.47 5.45 11.12
N THR A 130 -6.64 5.02 9.87
CA THR A 130 -7.14 5.86 8.77
C THR A 130 -8.61 6.24 8.95
N MET A 131 -9.47 5.33 9.40
CA MET A 131 -10.89 5.64 9.67
C MET A 131 -11.02 6.65 10.82
N GLY A 132 -10.11 6.59 11.79
CA GLY A 132 -10.12 7.46 12.97
C GLY A 132 -11.43 7.32 13.74
N ARG A 133 -12.18 8.43 13.86
CA ARG A 133 -13.51 8.44 14.51
C ARG A 133 -14.67 8.52 13.50
N ALA A 134 -14.38 8.49 12.20
CA ALA A 134 -15.42 8.56 11.19
C ALA A 134 -16.11 7.21 11.05
N GLU A 135 -17.44 7.19 11.07
CA GLU A 135 -18.18 5.98 10.74
C GLU A 135 -18.05 5.72 9.23
N THR A 136 -17.37 4.63 8.90
CA THR A 136 -17.31 4.08 7.53
C THR A 136 -18.15 2.82 7.47
N LEU A 137 -18.72 2.54 6.30
CA LEU A 137 -19.42 1.27 6.03
C LEU A 137 -18.50 0.05 6.24
N LEU A 138 -17.18 0.26 6.25
CA LEU A 138 -16.17 -0.77 6.50
C LEU A 138 -15.88 -1.00 7.99
N ALA A 139 -16.41 -0.19 8.90
CA ALA A 139 -16.02 -0.21 10.32
C ALA A 139 -16.25 -1.60 10.96
N GLY A 140 -17.41 -2.21 10.70
CA GLY A 140 -17.70 -3.57 11.18
C GLY A 140 -16.70 -4.61 10.68
N ARG A 141 -16.26 -4.53 9.41
CA ARG A 141 -15.24 -5.43 8.83
C ARG A 141 -13.88 -5.22 9.48
N ILE A 142 -13.49 -3.96 9.69
CA ILE A 142 -12.22 -3.61 10.35
C ILE A 142 -12.20 -4.16 11.78
N TRP A 143 -13.25 -3.93 12.56
CA TRP A 143 -13.33 -4.41 13.94
C TRP A 143 -13.40 -5.93 14.03
N PHE A 144 -14.15 -6.57 13.16
CA PHE A 144 -14.19 -8.03 13.08
C PHE A 144 -12.81 -8.60 12.75
N GLY A 145 -12.13 -8.04 11.75
CA GLY A 145 -10.76 -8.41 11.38
C GLY A 145 -9.80 -8.30 12.55
N LEU A 146 -9.72 -7.13 13.20
CA LEU A 146 -8.88 -6.88 14.39
C LEU A 146 -9.16 -7.85 15.55
N GLY A 147 -10.43 -8.18 15.76
CA GLY A 147 -10.84 -9.12 16.80
C GLY A 147 -10.29 -10.53 16.56
N ILE A 148 -10.40 -11.02 15.33
CA ILE A 148 -9.97 -12.38 14.98
C ILE A 148 -8.46 -12.48 14.89
N THR A 149 -7.81 -11.55 14.18
CA THR A 149 -6.35 -11.55 14.00
C THR A 149 -5.65 -11.26 15.32
N GLY A 150 -6.14 -10.31 16.11
CA GLY A 150 -5.60 -10.00 17.42
C GLY A 150 -5.70 -11.16 18.41
N ALA A 151 -6.77 -11.96 18.37
CA ALA A 151 -6.88 -13.17 19.20
C ALA A 151 -5.82 -14.22 18.83
N ALA A 152 -5.47 -14.35 17.54
CA ALA A 152 -4.43 -15.24 17.07
C ALA A 152 -3.01 -14.73 17.40
N VAL A 153 -2.74 -13.43 17.21
CA VAL A 153 -1.40 -12.83 17.36
C VAL A 153 -1.04 -12.57 18.83
N PHE A 154 -1.95 -12.00 19.63
CA PHE A 154 -1.61 -11.56 20.99
C PHE A 154 -1.72 -12.65 22.05
N GLY A 155 -2.44 -13.73 21.76
CA GLY A 155 -2.72 -14.80 22.71
C GLY A 155 -3.57 -14.35 23.92
N PRO A 156 -3.68 -15.19 24.96
CA PRO A 156 -4.67 -15.02 26.03
C PRO A 156 -4.43 -13.81 26.93
N THR A 157 -3.22 -13.27 27.00
CA THR A 157 -2.86 -12.13 27.87
C THR A 157 -3.42 -10.80 27.39
N ARG A 158 -3.82 -10.69 26.11
CA ARG A 158 -4.51 -9.51 25.56
C ARG A 158 -5.88 -9.84 24.98
N ALA A 159 -6.48 -10.96 25.40
CA ALA A 159 -7.80 -11.40 24.91
C ALA A 159 -8.89 -10.33 25.09
N GLN A 160 -8.79 -9.48 26.12
CA GLN A 160 -9.73 -8.38 26.33
C GLN A 160 -9.75 -7.39 25.14
N LYS A 161 -8.58 -7.04 24.58
CA LYS A 161 -8.49 -6.11 23.44
C LYS A 161 -9.22 -6.69 22.22
N SER A 162 -8.95 -7.95 21.91
CA SER A 162 -9.59 -8.68 20.80
C SER A 162 -11.10 -8.81 21.01
N TRP A 163 -11.54 -9.06 22.24
CA TRP A 163 -12.95 -9.12 22.60
C TRP A 163 -13.64 -7.77 22.43
N ASP A 164 -13.02 -6.68 22.86
CA ASP A 164 -13.58 -5.33 22.70
C ASP A 164 -13.78 -4.98 21.22
N TYR A 165 -12.87 -5.39 20.34
CA TYR A 165 -13.05 -5.24 18.89
C TYR A 165 -14.21 -6.09 18.35
N LEU A 166 -14.33 -7.35 18.77
CA LEU A 166 -15.45 -8.20 18.34
C LEU A 166 -16.81 -7.62 18.76
N VAL A 167 -16.93 -7.09 19.98
CA VAL A 167 -18.18 -6.46 20.43
C VAL A 167 -18.54 -5.26 19.54
N ARG A 168 -17.58 -4.37 19.27
CA ARG A 168 -17.78 -3.21 18.39
C ARG A 168 -18.14 -3.56 16.96
N ALA A 169 -17.80 -4.77 16.49
CA ALA A 169 -18.12 -5.20 15.14
C ALA A 169 -19.63 -5.45 14.93
N PHE A 170 -20.40 -5.63 16.01
CA PHE A 170 -21.82 -6.01 15.97
C PHE A 170 -22.77 -5.02 16.66
N ASP A 171 -22.25 -3.92 17.22
CA ASP A 171 -23.03 -2.79 17.75
C ASP A 171 -23.41 -1.81 16.63
#